data_AF-A0A026WXD6-F1
#
_entry.id   AF-A0A026WXD6-F1
#
_cell.length_a   1.000
_cell.length_b   1.000
_cell.length_c   1.000
_cell.angle_alpha   90.00
_cell.angle_beta   90.00
_cell.angle_gamma   90.00
#
_symmetry.space_group_name_H-M   'P 1'
#
loop_
_entity.id
_entity.type
_entity.pdbx_description
1 polymer ?
#
loop_
_entity_poly.entity_id
_entity_poly.type
_entity_poly.pdbx_seq_one_letter_code
_entity_poly.pdbx_strand_id
1 'polypeptide(L)'
;MFQYIKHFFSGENVVLKILKIMKRYHIEKLLKSFDLGTQILFEDNLEKWRNSLNLPLTTPNMNFSNLTRSSSPALSTESVPSTSRSLRFSPYRRENERSPTPKETNIPLSTVLNETSKGIMLIEYYKKYGKFEDEQRSLLINTCAHFFEENDIKMSMAANYRLEEEILERFPTEKLVSIFKN
;
A
#
# COMPACT_ATOMS: atom_id res chain seq x y z
N MET A 1 17.12 1.79 -2.84
CA MET A 1 16.42 2.09 -4.10
C MET A 1 15.27 3.07 -3.88
N PHE A 2 14.23 2.75 -3.08
CA PHE A 2 13.11 3.68 -2.79
C PHE A 2 13.50 5.02 -2.13
N GLN A 3 14.59 5.07 -1.35
CA GLN A 3 15.10 6.30 -0.72
C GLN A 3 15.52 7.38 -1.74
N TYR A 4 16.21 6.99 -2.82
CA TYR A 4 16.69 7.93 -3.85
C TYR A 4 15.55 8.55 -4.65
N ILE A 5 14.55 7.72 -4.97
CA ILE A 5 13.35 8.11 -5.70
C ILE A 5 12.53 9.13 -4.87
N LYS A 6 12.42 8.91 -3.55
CA LYS A 6 11.74 9.82 -2.63
C LYS A 6 12.40 11.21 -2.53
N HIS A 7 13.74 11.26 -2.53
CA HIS A 7 14.48 12.52 -2.55
C HIS A 7 14.33 13.26 -3.89
N PHE A 8 14.35 12.54 -5.01
CA PHE A 8 14.16 13.13 -6.33
C PHE A 8 12.76 13.76 -6.50
N PHE A 9 11.70 13.07 -6.06
CA PHE A 9 10.33 13.60 -6.14
C PHE A 9 10.06 14.80 -5.23
N SER A 10 10.82 14.91 -4.13
CA SER A 10 10.79 16.11 -3.27
C SER A 10 11.34 17.35 -3.99
N GLY A 11 12.30 17.17 -4.90
CA GLY A 11 12.86 18.26 -5.72
C GLY A 11 11.98 18.69 -6.89
N GLU A 12 11.22 17.75 -7.47
CA GLU A 12 10.32 17.99 -8.62
C GLU A 12 8.89 18.44 -8.20
N ASN A 13 8.68 18.76 -6.91
CA ASN A 13 7.37 19.10 -6.34
C ASN A 13 6.27 18.07 -6.61
N VAL A 14 6.63 16.79 -6.81
CA VAL A 14 5.66 15.73 -7.13
C VAL A 14 4.92 15.32 -5.85
N VAL A 15 3.86 16.08 -5.55
CA VAL A 15 2.95 15.79 -4.42
C VAL A 15 1.90 14.74 -4.82
N LEU A 16 1.25 14.13 -3.83
CA LEU A 16 0.25 13.08 -4.02
C LEU A 16 -0.86 13.45 -5.03
N LYS A 17 -1.25 14.74 -5.07
CA LYS A 17 -2.20 15.28 -6.05
C LYS A 17 -1.68 15.21 -7.49
N ILE A 18 -0.37 15.41 -7.70
CA ILE A 18 0.27 15.33 -9.02
C ILE A 18 0.32 13.88 -9.50
N LEU A 19 0.61 12.92 -8.61
CA LEU A 19 0.60 11.49 -8.95
C LEU A 19 -0.77 11.03 -9.49
N LYS A 20 -1.88 11.57 -8.96
CA LYS A 20 -3.24 11.26 -9.45
C LYS A 20 -3.49 11.72 -10.88
N ILE A 21 -2.88 12.84 -11.30
CA ILE A 21 -3.08 13.43 -12.63
C ILE A 21 -1.91 13.17 -13.59
N MET A 22 -0.87 12.48 -13.11
CA MET A 22 0.31 12.15 -13.90
C MET A 22 -0.08 11.29 -15.11
N LYS A 23 0.60 11.48 -16.24
CA LYS A 23 0.33 10.77 -17.51
C LYS A 23 1.61 10.11 -17.98
N ARG A 24 1.52 9.12 -18.88
CA ARG A 24 2.67 8.36 -19.38
C ARG A 24 3.86 9.25 -19.80
N TYR A 25 3.62 10.29 -20.59
CA TYR A 25 4.68 11.23 -21.00
C TYR A 25 5.30 12.05 -19.84
N HIS A 26 4.57 12.28 -18.75
CA HIS A 26 5.13 12.90 -17.55
C HIS A 26 6.07 11.93 -16.83
N ILE A 27 5.69 10.65 -16.77
CA ILE A 27 6.48 9.58 -16.13
C ILE A 27 7.78 9.37 -16.90
N GLU A 28 7.71 9.25 -18.23
CA GLU A 28 8.87 9.13 -19.11
C GLU A 28 9.84 10.30 -18.95
N LYS A 29 9.31 11.54 -18.84
CA LYS A 29 10.13 12.73 -18.62
C LYS A 29 10.77 12.75 -17.23
N LEU A 30 10.00 12.39 -16.20
CA LEU A 30 10.40 12.40 -14.80
C LEU A 30 11.47 11.34 -14.49
N LEU A 31 11.37 10.17 -15.12
CA LEU A 31 12.26 9.04 -14.86
C LEU A 31 13.36 8.87 -15.91
N LYS A 32 13.52 9.83 -16.83
CA LYS A 32 14.46 9.74 -17.96
C LYS A 32 15.91 9.43 -17.55
N SER A 33 16.32 9.87 -16.36
CA SER A 33 17.67 9.66 -15.82
C SER A 33 17.85 8.37 -15.02
N PHE A 34 16.77 7.63 -14.75
CA PHE A 34 16.81 6.40 -13.96
C PHE A 34 16.99 5.18 -14.88
N ASP A 35 17.54 4.09 -14.32
CA ASP A 35 17.64 2.82 -15.03
C ASP A 35 16.25 2.24 -15.35
N LEU A 36 16.19 1.39 -16.38
CA LEU A 36 14.94 0.80 -16.86
C LEU A 36 14.21 0.00 -15.77
N GLY A 37 14.94 -0.68 -14.87
CA GLY A 37 14.34 -1.43 -13.78
C GLY A 37 13.59 -0.53 -12.81
N THR A 38 14.19 0.61 -12.46
CA THR A 38 13.55 1.66 -11.66
C THR A 38 12.32 2.25 -12.36
N GLN A 39 12.39 2.49 -13.68
CA GLN A 39 11.26 2.98 -14.47
C GLN A 39 10.06 2.02 -14.41
N ILE A 40 10.30 0.75 -14.70
CA ILE A 40 9.28 -0.31 -14.68
C ILE A 40 8.66 -0.45 -13.28
N LEU A 41 9.49 -0.48 -12.23
CA LEU A 41 9.00 -0.64 -10.86
C LEU A 41 8.16 0.55 -10.42
N PHE A 42 8.51 1.77 -10.82
CA PHE A 42 7.70 2.94 -10.52
C PHE A 42 6.36 2.90 -11.25
N GLU A 43 6.36 2.59 -12.56
CA GLU A 43 5.14 2.50 -13.37
C GLU A 43 4.15 1.48 -12.80
N ASP A 44 4.61 0.26 -12.48
CA ASP A 44 3.78 -0.80 -11.92
C ASP A 44 3.17 -0.41 -10.55
N ASN A 45 3.98 0.20 -9.67
CA ASN A 45 3.47 0.65 -8.37
C ASN A 45 2.49 1.82 -8.50
N LEU A 46 2.75 2.78 -9.39
CA LEU A 46 1.85 3.89 -9.65
C LEU A 46 0.52 3.38 -10.24
N GLU A 47 0.57 2.40 -11.12
CA GLU A 47 -0.61 1.77 -11.71
C GLU A 47 -1.45 1.04 -10.65
N LYS A 48 -0.82 0.20 -9.82
CA LYS A 48 -1.50 -0.49 -8.71
C LYS A 48 -2.17 0.49 -7.75
N TRP A 49 -1.48 1.55 -7.37
CA TRP A 49 -2.02 2.59 -6.49
C TRP A 49 -3.15 3.37 -7.16
N ARG A 50 -3.06 3.67 -8.45
CA ARG A 50 -4.13 4.36 -9.16
C ARG A 50 -5.36 3.49 -9.38
N ASN A 51 -5.16 2.20 -9.62
CA ASN A 51 -6.26 1.23 -9.75
C ASN A 51 -7.01 1.06 -8.43
N SER A 52 -6.34 1.09 -7.27
CA SER A 52 -7.02 1.06 -5.97
C SER A 52 -7.89 2.30 -5.71
N LEU A 53 -7.59 3.41 -6.39
CA LEU A 53 -8.38 4.65 -6.37
C LEU A 53 -9.45 4.72 -7.47
N ASN A 54 -9.62 3.67 -8.29
CA ASN A 54 -10.47 3.66 -9.49
C ASN A 54 -10.08 4.72 -10.55
N LEU A 55 -8.78 5.05 -10.66
CA LEU A 55 -8.24 6.07 -11.56
C LEU A 55 -7.18 5.49 -12.53
N PRO A 56 -7.50 4.51 -13.38
CA PRO A 56 -6.52 3.82 -14.21
C PRO A 56 -5.70 4.80 -15.08
N LEU A 57 -4.40 4.50 -15.26
CA LEU A 57 -3.49 5.27 -16.12
C LEU A 57 -3.87 5.18 -17.60
N THR A 58 -4.61 4.11 -17.96
CA THR A 58 -5.05 3.81 -19.31
C THR A 58 -6.57 3.69 -19.30
N THR A 59 -7.27 4.57 -20.02
CA THR A 59 -8.67 4.34 -20.36
C THR A 59 -8.75 3.06 -21.20
N PRO A 60 -9.66 2.11 -20.93
CA PRO A 60 -9.83 0.96 -21.80
C PRO A 60 -10.22 1.49 -23.17
N ASN A 61 -9.36 1.29 -24.17
CA ASN A 61 -9.74 1.45 -25.55
C ASN A 61 -10.75 0.33 -25.84
N MET A 62 -12.04 0.67 -25.87
CA MET A 62 -13.10 -0.23 -26.32
C MET A 62 -12.95 -0.44 -27.84
N ASN A 63 -12.00 -1.28 -28.24
CA ASN A 63 -12.00 -1.85 -29.58
C ASN A 63 -12.87 -3.10 -29.59
N PHE A 64 -14.13 -2.90 -29.95
CA PHE A 64 -14.98 -3.96 -30.49
C PHE A 64 -14.43 -4.39 -31.85
N SER A 65 -13.85 -5.58 -31.92
CA SER A 65 -13.81 -6.37 -33.15
C SER A 65 -14.01 -7.84 -32.81
N ASN A 66 -15.29 -8.20 -32.77
CA ASN A 66 -15.75 -9.57 -33.00
C ASN A 66 -15.45 -9.99 -34.46
N LEU A 67 -15.49 -11.31 -34.66
CA LEU A 67 -15.31 -12.10 -35.89
C LEU A 67 -13.83 -12.42 -36.20
N THR A 68 -13.37 -13.65 -35.97
CA THR A 68 -13.77 -14.76 -36.83
C THR A 68 -13.60 -16.12 -36.15
N ARG A 69 -14.73 -16.83 -36.10
CA ARG A 69 -14.87 -18.28 -36.05
C ARG A 69 -14.16 -18.89 -37.26
N SER A 70 -13.28 -19.86 -37.04
CA SER A 70 -12.85 -20.81 -38.07
C SER A 70 -12.69 -22.19 -37.43
N SER A 71 -13.47 -23.13 -37.95
CA SER A 71 -13.53 -24.53 -37.56
C SER A 71 -12.59 -25.36 -38.45
N SER A 72 -11.79 -26.23 -37.82
CA SER A 72 -11.39 -27.59 -38.27
C SER A 72 -10.42 -27.71 -39.47
N PRO A 73 -9.75 -28.88 -39.74
CA PRO A 73 -9.92 -30.25 -39.20
C PRO A 73 -8.62 -31.01 -38.79
N ALA A 74 -8.81 -32.29 -38.42
CA ALA A 74 -7.93 -33.26 -37.77
C ALA A 74 -6.82 -33.91 -38.63
N LEU A 75 -5.83 -34.59 -38.01
CA LEU A 75 -5.62 -36.07 -38.09
C LEU A 75 -4.44 -36.59 -37.21
N SER A 76 -4.73 -37.67 -36.45
CA SER A 76 -3.94 -38.84 -35.95
C SER A 76 -2.43 -38.71 -35.63
N THR A 77 -1.85 -39.36 -34.61
CA THR A 77 -1.71 -40.84 -34.51
C THR A 77 -1.07 -41.26 -33.15
N GLU A 78 -1.57 -42.38 -32.60
CA GLU A 78 -0.94 -43.41 -31.72
C GLU A 78 -0.59 -43.18 -30.22
N SER A 79 -1.52 -43.68 -29.38
CA SER A 79 -1.40 -44.68 -28.30
C SER A 79 -0.05 -45.12 -27.69
N VAL A 80 0.00 -45.12 -26.34
CA VAL A 80 0.40 -46.27 -25.50
C VAL A 80 -0.23 -46.19 -24.09
N PRO A 81 -0.63 -47.32 -23.45
CA PRO A 81 -1.29 -47.34 -22.14
C PRO A 81 -0.34 -47.67 -20.96
N SER A 82 -0.88 -47.34 -19.77
CA SER A 82 -0.46 -47.46 -18.37
C SER A 82 0.50 -48.58 -17.94
N THR A 83 1.34 -48.31 -16.93
CA THR A 83 1.67 -49.25 -15.82
C THR A 83 2.31 -48.54 -14.61
N SER A 84 1.66 -48.73 -13.45
CA SER A 84 2.16 -48.84 -12.06
C SER A 84 2.81 -47.67 -11.30
N ARG A 85 2.04 -47.23 -10.29
CA ARG A 85 2.40 -47.18 -8.85
C ARG A 85 3.86 -46.91 -8.48
N SER A 86 4.10 -45.79 -7.80
CA SER A 86 4.92 -45.85 -6.57
C SER A 86 4.55 -44.73 -5.61
N LEU A 87 4.01 -45.15 -4.46
CA LEU A 87 3.90 -44.38 -3.24
C LEU A 87 5.32 -43.97 -2.80
N ARG A 88 5.73 -42.73 -3.06
CA ARG A 88 6.84 -42.15 -2.30
C ARG A 88 6.27 -41.50 -1.05
N PHE A 89 6.37 -42.28 0.03
CA PHE A 89 6.47 -41.81 1.40
C PHE A 89 7.30 -40.52 1.45
N SER A 90 6.70 -39.44 1.94
CA SER A 90 7.40 -38.24 2.41
C SER A 90 7.70 -38.44 3.89
N PRO A 91 8.96 -38.59 4.34
CA PRO A 91 9.26 -38.82 5.74
C PRO A 91 9.58 -37.53 6.54
N TYR A 92 9.25 -36.34 6.03
CA TYR A 92 9.43 -35.10 6.80
C TYR A 92 8.10 -34.42 7.07
N ARG A 93 7.42 -34.91 8.11
CA ARG A 93 6.35 -34.20 8.83
C ARG A 93 6.82 -33.94 10.26
N ARG A 94 7.36 -32.75 10.50
CA ARG A 94 7.46 -32.01 11.77
C ARG A 94 8.31 -30.76 11.48
N GLU A 95 8.04 -29.58 12.00
CA GLU A 95 7.34 -29.19 13.22
C GLU A 95 6.42 -27.99 12.97
N ASN A 96 5.29 -27.98 13.68
CA ASN A 96 4.59 -26.74 14.00
C ASN A 96 5.52 -25.90 14.89
N GLU A 97 6.41 -25.12 14.31
CA GLU A 97 6.88 -23.93 15.00
C GLU A 97 5.71 -22.95 14.98
N ARG A 98 4.99 -22.89 16.10
CA ARG A 98 4.27 -21.68 16.49
C ARG A 98 5.32 -20.60 16.68
N SER A 99 5.80 -20.03 15.58
CA SER A 99 6.28 -18.66 15.63
C SER A 99 5.10 -17.82 16.13
N PRO A 100 5.29 -16.97 17.16
CA PRO A 100 4.35 -15.89 17.36
C PRO A 100 4.56 -14.98 16.15
N THR A 101 3.84 -15.26 15.05
CA THR A 101 3.67 -14.28 13.99
C THR A 101 3.22 -13.02 14.70
N PRO A 102 3.95 -11.88 14.59
CA PRO A 102 3.48 -10.62 15.12
C PRO A 102 2.07 -10.48 14.58
N LYS A 103 1.08 -10.39 15.47
CA LYS A 103 -0.29 -10.14 15.04
C LYS A 103 -0.18 -8.83 14.26
N GLU A 104 -0.28 -8.88 12.93
CA GLU A 104 -0.39 -7.69 12.10
C GLU A 104 -1.77 -7.09 12.40
N THR A 105 -1.85 -6.40 13.52
CA THR A 105 -3.07 -5.77 13.98
C THR A 105 -3.22 -4.49 13.20
N ASN A 106 -4.10 -4.53 12.21
CA ASN A 106 -4.61 -3.34 11.54
C ASN A 106 -5.48 -2.55 12.51
N ILE A 107 -4.86 -1.76 13.38
CA ILE A 107 -5.57 -0.89 14.33
C ILE A 107 -5.85 0.46 13.66
N PRO A 108 -7.12 0.82 13.48
CA PRO A 108 -7.48 2.11 12.90
C PRO A 108 -7.28 3.24 13.91
N LEU A 109 -7.03 4.45 13.41
CA LEU A 109 -6.88 5.67 14.21
C LEU A 109 -8.08 5.92 15.13
N SER A 110 -9.29 5.61 14.66
CA SER A 110 -10.51 5.77 15.45
C SER A 110 -10.47 4.93 16.74
N THR A 111 -9.90 3.73 16.71
CA THR A 111 -9.71 2.89 17.89
C THR A 111 -8.78 3.58 18.88
N VAL A 112 -7.60 3.99 18.42
CA VAL A 112 -6.61 4.71 19.25
C VAL A 112 -7.22 5.95 19.92
N LEU A 113 -7.97 6.75 19.15
CA LEU A 113 -8.55 7.99 19.65
C LEU A 113 -9.73 7.76 20.61
N ASN A 114 -10.54 6.73 20.38
CA ASN A 114 -11.72 6.49 21.21
C ASN A 114 -11.40 5.71 22.49
N GLU A 115 -10.32 4.94 22.51
CA GLU A 115 -9.89 4.16 23.69
C GLU A 115 -9.00 4.95 24.65
N THR A 116 -8.51 6.12 24.24
CA THR A 116 -7.64 6.96 25.07
C THR A 116 -8.35 8.26 25.47
N SER A 117 -8.28 8.63 26.76
CA SER A 117 -8.82 9.90 27.25
C SER A 117 -8.21 11.10 26.51
N LYS A 118 -6.92 11.01 26.15
CA LYS A 118 -6.21 12.02 25.34
C LYS A 118 -6.75 12.09 23.91
N GLY A 119 -7.06 10.96 23.30
CA GLY A 119 -7.68 10.88 21.97
C GLY A 119 -9.06 11.53 21.94
N ILE A 120 -9.90 11.27 22.95
CA ILE A 120 -11.21 11.92 23.10
C ILE A 120 -11.05 13.44 23.22
N MET A 121 -10.09 13.91 24.04
CA MET A 121 -9.79 15.34 24.17
C MET A 121 -9.36 15.98 22.83
N LEU A 122 -8.55 15.27 22.04
CA LEU A 122 -8.09 15.75 20.73
C LEU A 122 -9.26 15.88 19.73
N ILE A 123 -10.20 14.93 19.74
CA ILE A 123 -11.41 15.00 18.90
C ILE A 123 -12.24 16.24 19.26
N GLU A 124 -12.49 16.46 20.55
CA GLU A 124 -13.29 17.61 21.00
C GLU A 124 -12.56 18.94 20.76
N TYR A 125 -11.24 18.98 20.96
CA TYR A 125 -10.43 20.16 20.62
C TYR A 125 -10.55 20.49 19.13
N TYR A 126 -10.34 19.50 18.25
CA TYR A 126 -10.42 19.72 16.80
C TYR A 126 -11.82 20.16 16.38
N LYS A 127 -12.87 19.57 16.95
CA LYS A 127 -14.27 19.98 16.71
C LYS A 127 -14.52 21.44 17.08
N LYS A 128 -13.86 21.93 18.13
CA LYS A 128 -14.00 23.31 18.63
C LYS A 128 -13.17 24.33 17.84
N TYR A 129 -11.93 23.99 17.46
CA TYR A 129 -10.96 24.94 16.91
C TYR A 129 -10.66 24.73 15.42
N GLY A 130 -11.04 23.59 14.85
CA GLY A 130 -10.90 23.26 13.43
C GLY A 130 -9.47 23.02 12.95
N LYS A 131 -8.47 23.04 13.85
CA LYS A 131 -7.05 22.80 13.57
C LYS A 131 -6.33 22.34 14.84
N PHE A 132 -5.18 21.67 14.70
CA PHE A 132 -4.24 21.50 15.82
C PHE A 132 -3.13 22.55 15.80
N GLU A 133 -2.62 22.88 16.99
CA GLU A 133 -1.36 23.56 17.17
C GLU A 133 -0.28 22.55 17.57
N ASP A 134 0.96 22.99 17.71
CA ASP A 134 2.11 22.08 17.87
C ASP A 134 2.00 21.22 19.13
N GLU A 135 1.36 21.74 20.18
CA GLU A 135 1.05 20.98 21.40
C GLU A 135 0.07 19.83 21.12
N GLN A 136 -1.04 20.09 20.41
CA GLN A 136 -2.03 19.06 20.12
C GLN A 136 -1.52 18.06 19.09
N ARG A 137 -0.68 18.50 18.14
CA ARG A 137 0.05 17.60 17.23
C ARG A 137 0.92 16.65 18.03
N SER A 138 1.77 17.18 18.90
CA SER A 138 2.67 16.37 19.73
C SER A 138 1.88 15.39 20.60
N LEU A 139 0.75 15.85 21.17
CA LEU A 139 -0.15 15.00 21.95
C LEU A 139 -0.77 13.88 21.11
N LEU A 140 -1.20 14.15 19.88
CA LEU A 140 -1.74 13.15 18.96
C LEU A 140 -0.70 12.07 18.65
N ILE A 141 0.52 12.49 18.29
CA ILE A 141 1.62 11.58 17.97
C ILE A 141 1.96 10.69 19.17
N ASN A 142 2.13 11.29 20.34
CA ASN A 142 2.44 10.54 21.55
C ASN A 142 1.30 9.61 21.97
N THR A 143 0.05 10.00 21.76
CA THR A 143 -1.11 9.13 22.03
C THR A 143 -1.09 7.91 21.12
N CYS A 144 -0.80 8.09 19.83
CA CYS A 144 -0.60 6.97 18.91
C CYS A 144 0.60 6.11 19.31
N ALA A 145 1.77 6.69 19.59
CA ALA A 145 2.96 5.93 19.98
C ALA A 145 2.69 5.07 21.23
N HIS A 146 2.19 5.68 22.30
CA HIS A 146 1.92 4.98 23.55
C HIS A 146 0.87 3.88 23.41
N PHE A 147 -0.15 4.08 22.58
CA PHE A 147 -1.16 3.04 22.37
C PHE A 147 -0.53 1.75 21.82
N PHE A 148 0.41 1.86 20.88
CA PHE A 148 1.08 0.68 20.32
C PHE A 148 2.11 0.09 21.28
N GLU A 149 2.79 0.91 22.07
CA GLU A 149 3.70 0.47 23.14
C GLU A 149 2.97 -0.30 24.25
N GLU A 150 1.87 0.27 24.78
CA GLU A 150 1.10 -0.33 25.88
C GLU A 150 0.44 -1.65 25.49
N ASN A 151 0.05 -1.81 24.22
CA ASN A 151 -0.56 -3.03 23.72
C ASN A 151 0.47 -4.08 23.23
N ASP A 152 1.77 -3.82 23.38
CA ASP A 152 2.87 -4.66 22.85
C ASP A 152 2.73 -4.95 21.34
N ILE A 153 2.28 -3.94 20.60
CA ILE A 153 2.01 -4.03 19.17
C ILE A 153 3.17 -3.42 18.40
N LYS A 154 3.88 -4.29 17.68
CA LYS A 154 4.91 -3.83 16.76
C LYS A 154 4.28 -3.06 15.59
N MET A 155 4.45 -1.75 15.57
CA MET A 155 3.99 -0.91 14.48
C MET A 155 4.77 -1.25 13.20
N SER A 156 4.08 -1.85 12.23
CA SER A 156 4.66 -2.10 10.91
C SER A 156 4.72 -0.80 10.10
N MET A 157 5.63 -0.74 9.12
CA MET A 157 5.69 0.40 8.20
C MET A 157 4.34 0.64 7.49
N ALA A 158 3.63 -0.43 7.14
CA ALA A 158 2.31 -0.33 6.53
C ALA A 158 1.27 0.26 7.50
N ALA A 159 1.28 -0.16 8.77
CA ALA A 159 0.40 0.40 9.80
C ALA A 159 0.67 1.89 10.01
N ASN A 160 1.94 2.31 9.99
CA ASN A 160 2.30 3.71 10.09
C ASN A 160 1.74 4.55 8.93
N TYR A 161 1.94 4.13 7.68
CA TYR A 161 1.41 4.87 6.52
C TYR A 161 -0.11 4.97 6.54
N ARG A 162 -0.80 3.90 6.96
CA ARG A 162 -2.26 3.92 7.08
C ARG A 162 -2.73 4.88 8.17
N LEU A 163 -2.09 4.89 9.33
CA LEU A 163 -2.38 5.86 10.39
C LEU A 163 -2.16 7.29 9.92
N GLU A 164 -1.08 7.55 9.18
CA GLU A 164 -0.82 8.86 8.57
C GLU A 164 -1.96 9.27 7.63
N GLU A 165 -2.43 8.38 6.75
CA GLU A 165 -3.58 8.65 5.87
C GLU A 165 -4.87 8.92 6.66
N GLU A 166 -5.18 8.10 7.66
CA GLU A 166 -6.37 8.26 8.50
C GLU A 166 -6.34 9.57 9.30
N ILE A 167 -5.16 10.01 9.76
CA ILE A 167 -4.99 11.31 10.44
C ILE A 167 -5.32 12.44 9.48
N LEU A 168 -4.84 12.39 8.23
CA LEU A 168 -5.12 13.44 7.24
C LEU A 168 -6.58 13.47 6.80
N GLU A 169 -7.22 12.30 6.70
CA GLU A 169 -8.65 12.21 6.39
C GLU A 169 -9.50 12.79 7.52
N ARG A 170 -9.13 12.50 8.77
CA ARG A 170 -9.87 12.95 9.95
C ARG A 170 -9.59 14.42 10.32
N PHE A 171 -8.36 14.87 10.07
CA PHE A 171 -7.87 16.20 10.43
C PHE A 171 -7.24 16.89 9.20
N PRO A 172 -8.05 17.35 8.22
CA PRO A 172 -7.57 17.84 6.93
C PRO A 172 -6.71 19.11 6.98
N THR A 173 -6.66 19.82 8.11
CA THR A 173 -5.76 20.98 8.30
C THR A 173 -4.33 20.57 8.64
N GLU A 174 -4.08 19.30 8.93
CA GLU A 174 -2.77 18.81 9.33
C GLU A 174 -1.83 18.59 8.14
N LYS A 175 -0.53 18.82 8.38
CA LYS A 175 0.53 18.65 7.38
C LYS A 175 1.42 17.48 7.79
N LEU A 176 1.78 16.63 6.84
CA LEU A 176 2.69 15.49 7.03
C LEU A 176 4.10 15.97 7.42
N VAL A 177 4.35 16.15 8.70
CA VAL A 177 5.71 16.14 9.24
C VAL A 177 5.90 14.76 9.85
N SER A 178 6.54 13.88 9.06
CA SER A 178 6.98 12.52 9.36
C SER A 178 6.82 12.13 10.84
N ILE A 179 5.74 11.41 11.16
CA ILE A 179 5.24 11.26 12.52
C ILE A 179 6.13 10.34 13.38
N PHE A 180 6.94 9.49 12.76
CA PHE A 180 7.81 8.53 13.46
C PHE A 180 9.20 8.43 12.82
N LYS A 181 9.96 9.52 12.83
CA LYS A 181 11.42 9.45 12.58
C LYS A 181 12.14 9.40 13.92
N ASN A 182 12.43 8.18 14.38
CA ASN A 182 13.61 7.91 15.20
C ASN A 182 14.81 7.65 14.27
#